data_AF-A0A5D6YAX3-F1
#
_entry.id   AF-A0A5D6YAX3-F1
#
_cell.length_a   1.000
_cell.length_b   1.000
_cell.length_c   1.000
_cell.angle_alpha   90.00
_cell.angle_beta   90.00
_cell.angle_gamma   90.00
#
_symmetry.space_group_name_H-M   'P 1'
#
loop_
_entity.id
_entity.type
_entity.pdbx_description
1 polymer ?
#
loop_
_entity_poly.entity_id
_entity_poly.type
_entity_poly.pdbx_seq_one_letter_code
_entity_poly.pdbx_strand_id
1 'polypeptide(L)'
;MKYGNILAAAIQALSVVVLLVGVRFGKAFVNTITIAKLVVVFFIIIAGFAALTPDNWSPFIPARTDLDGSMAFGGQGVITGATQAFFGYIGFDEVCCLAAEAKNPKKVMPIAVISVVLGTMVLSVLSSLVLSGMVPYLDATGFPEGFEGVGWSWAAKFVRAGETITMPVVVLI
;
A
#
# COMPACT_ATOMS: atom_id res chain seq x y z
N MET A 1 -2.30 17.12 -23.01
CA MET A 1 -0.99 16.43 -22.88
C MET A 1 -0.25 16.73 -21.56
N LYS A 2 -0.69 17.68 -20.71
CA LYS A 2 -0.06 18.00 -19.41
C LYS A 2 -0.18 16.93 -18.28
N TYR A 3 -0.87 15.81 -18.53
CA TYR A 3 -1.09 14.72 -17.56
C TYR A 3 -0.58 13.35 -18.05
N GLY A 4 0.09 13.30 -19.20
CA GLY A 4 0.58 12.03 -19.76
C GLY A 4 1.90 11.62 -19.11
N ASN A 5 1.87 10.73 -18.13
CA ASN A 5 3.09 10.10 -17.63
C ASN A 5 3.52 8.99 -18.61
N ILE A 6 4.39 9.36 -19.56
CA ILE A 6 4.90 8.45 -20.61
C ILE A 6 5.58 7.22 -19.98
N LEU A 7 6.23 7.40 -18.83
CA LEU A 7 6.90 6.32 -18.11
C LEU A 7 5.88 5.30 -17.57
N ALA A 8 4.78 5.78 -16.98
CA ALA A 8 3.69 4.92 -16.52
C ALA A 8 3.02 4.18 -17.68
N ALA A 9 2.81 4.86 -18.82
CA ALA A 9 2.26 4.24 -20.02
C ALA A 9 3.19 3.14 -20.58
N ALA A 10 4.50 3.37 -20.56
CA ALA A 10 5.49 2.38 -21.01
C ALA A 10 5.54 1.16 -20.08
N ILE A 11 5.50 1.36 -18.76
CA ILE A 11 5.46 0.26 -17.78
C ILE A 11 4.17 -0.55 -17.96
N GLN A 12 3.02 0.12 -18.12
CA GLN A 12 1.74 -0.56 -18.34
C GLN A 12 1.75 -1.38 -19.64
N ALA A 13 2.25 -0.80 -20.74
CA ALA A 13 2.35 -1.49 -22.01
C ALA A 13 3.28 -2.70 -21.92
N LEU A 14 4.41 -2.57 -21.21
CA LEU A 14 5.32 -3.68 -20.96
C LEU A 14 4.66 -4.81 -20.16
N SER A 15 3.95 -4.49 -19.08
CA SER A 15 3.20 -5.48 -18.29
C SER A 15 2.17 -6.22 -19.14
N VAL A 16 1.43 -5.51 -19.99
CA VAL A 16 0.47 -6.13 -20.93
C VAL A 16 1.17 -7.06 -21.92
N VAL A 17 2.30 -6.67 -22.49
CA VAL A 17 3.08 -7.54 -23.40
C VAL A 17 3.54 -8.80 -22.67
N VAL A 18 4.03 -8.69 -21.44
CA VAL A 18 4.45 -9.85 -20.62
C VAL A 18 3.28 -10.80 -20.38
N LEU A 19 2.09 -10.28 -20.05
CA LEU A 19 0.87 -11.07 -19.90
C LEU A 19 0.47 -11.77 -21.20
N LEU A 20 0.53 -11.07 -22.34
CA LEU A 20 0.20 -11.63 -23.66
C LEU A 20 1.19 -12.71 -24.13
N VAL A 21 2.47 -12.57 -23.79
CA VAL A 21 3.50 -13.60 -24.04
C VAL A 21 3.27 -14.84 -23.16
N GLY A 22 2.45 -14.74 -22.12
CA GLY A 22 2.06 -15.86 -21.28
C GLY A 22 3.18 -16.34 -20.38
N VAL A 23 4.03 -15.42 -19.88
CA VAL A 23 5.09 -15.76 -18.93
C VAL A 23 4.45 -16.33 -17.67
N ARG A 24 4.61 -17.64 -17.47
CA ARG A 24 4.17 -18.30 -16.23
C ARG A 24 5.13 -17.94 -15.11
N PHE A 25 4.75 -16.98 -14.29
CA PHE A 25 5.44 -16.72 -13.04
C PHE A 25 5.31 -17.95 -12.13
N GLY A 26 6.44 -18.60 -11.85
CA GLY A 26 6.45 -19.76 -10.98
C GLY A 26 6.05 -19.40 -9.55
N LYS A 27 5.50 -20.37 -8.79
CA LYS A 27 5.12 -20.19 -7.37
C LYS A 27 6.26 -19.61 -6.53
N ALA A 28 7.51 -20.01 -6.81
CA ALA A 28 8.69 -19.50 -6.13
C ALA A 28 8.89 -17.98 -6.36
N PHE A 29 8.74 -17.51 -7.60
CA PHE A 29 8.89 -16.09 -7.94
C PHE A 29 7.85 -15.23 -7.22
N VAL A 30 6.57 -15.61 -7.33
CA VAL A 30 5.45 -14.90 -6.68
C VAL A 30 5.65 -14.86 -5.16
N ASN A 31 6.03 -15.98 -4.55
CA ASN A 31 6.25 -16.06 -3.12
C ASN A 31 7.45 -15.21 -2.68
N THR A 32 8.57 -15.22 -3.43
CA THR A 32 9.74 -14.39 -3.12
C THR A 32 9.40 -12.91 -3.14
N ILE A 33 8.67 -12.44 -4.16
CA ILE A 33 8.26 -11.02 -4.22
C ILE A 33 7.25 -10.69 -3.12
N THR A 34 6.33 -11.61 -2.82
CA THR A 34 5.37 -11.44 -1.71
C THR A 34 6.09 -11.30 -0.36
N ILE A 35 7.14 -12.07 -0.12
CA ILE A 35 7.97 -11.93 1.09
C ILE A 35 8.72 -10.60 1.05
N ALA A 36 9.29 -10.21 -0.09
CA ALA A 36 10.01 -8.95 -0.23
C ALA A 36 9.12 -7.73 0.08
N LYS A 37 7.88 -7.67 -0.44
CA LYS A 37 6.95 -6.58 -0.11
C LYS A 37 6.60 -6.57 1.38
N LEU A 38 6.42 -7.73 2.00
CA LEU A 38 6.12 -7.80 3.44
C LEU A 38 7.30 -7.27 4.26
N VAL A 39 8.55 -7.58 3.88
CA VAL A 39 9.73 -7.02 4.53
C VAL A 39 9.74 -5.48 4.48
N VAL A 40 9.39 -4.89 3.33
CA VAL A 40 9.29 -3.43 3.19
C VAL A 40 8.19 -2.87 4.11
N VAL A 41 7.01 -3.49 4.15
CA VAL A 41 5.90 -3.05 5.02
C VAL A 41 6.28 -3.16 6.50
N PHE A 42 6.87 -4.28 6.93
CA PHE A 42 7.33 -4.43 8.31
C PHE A 42 8.42 -3.42 8.65
N PHE A 43 9.34 -3.13 7.72
CA PHE A 43 10.33 -2.07 7.90
C PHE A 43 9.67 -0.71 8.10
N ILE A 44 8.69 -0.33 7.27
CA ILE A 44 7.94 0.93 7.40
C ILE A 44 7.31 1.03 8.78
N ILE A 45 6.64 -0.03 9.24
CA ILE A 45 5.96 -0.03 10.55
C ILE A 45 6.98 0.12 11.68
N ILE A 46 8.03 -0.70 11.70
CA ILE A 46 9.01 -0.72 12.79
C ILE A 46 9.81 0.60 12.82
N ALA A 47 10.34 1.04 11.68
CA ALA A 47 11.12 2.27 11.58
C ALA A 47 10.23 3.51 11.80
N GLY A 48 8.99 3.48 11.33
CA GLY A 48 8.02 4.56 11.52
C GLY A 48 7.64 4.76 12.99
N PHE A 49 7.49 3.68 13.76
CA PHE A 49 7.31 3.79 15.22
C PHE A 49 8.54 4.37 15.92
N ALA A 50 9.76 4.07 15.44
CA ALA A 50 10.99 4.65 15.98
C ALA A 50 11.18 6.13 15.62
N ALA A 51 10.59 6.58 14.52
CA ALA A 51 10.64 7.94 13.99
C ALA A 51 9.43 8.80 14.43
N LEU A 52 8.61 8.31 15.36
CA LEU A 52 7.33 8.91 15.71
C LEU A 52 7.48 10.15 16.58
N THR A 53 6.76 11.22 16.22
CA THR A 53 6.62 12.43 17.05
C THR A 53 5.15 12.56 17.47
N PRO A 54 4.80 12.31 18.75
CA PRO A 54 3.40 12.28 19.21
C PRO A 54 2.62 13.57 18.96
N ASP A 55 3.32 14.70 18.91
CA ASP A 55 2.72 16.01 18.63
C ASP A 55 2.07 16.09 17.24
N ASN A 56 2.55 15.29 16.27
CA ASN A 56 1.97 15.22 14.92
C ASN A 56 0.56 14.63 14.92
N TRP A 57 0.18 13.88 15.95
CA TRP A 57 -1.19 13.38 16.12
C TRP A 57 -2.15 14.43 16.69
N SER A 58 -1.69 15.64 17.00
CA SER A 58 -2.56 16.71 17.49
C SER A 58 -2.72 17.80 16.43
N PRO A 59 -3.95 18.07 15.93
CA PRO A 59 -5.21 17.38 16.22
C PRO A 59 -5.39 16.06 15.43
N PHE A 60 -5.84 15.00 16.09
CA PHE A 60 -6.00 13.67 15.45
C PHE A 60 -7.08 13.69 14.37
N ILE A 61 -8.13 14.47 14.62
CA ILE A 61 -9.15 14.80 13.62
C ILE A 61 -9.08 16.32 13.44
N PRO A 62 -8.43 16.81 12.37
CA PRO A 62 -8.40 18.23 12.09
C PRO A 62 -9.81 18.78 11.88
N ALA A 63 -10.01 20.03 12.27
CA ALA A 63 -11.28 20.71 12.04
C ALA A 63 -11.59 20.76 10.55
N ARG A 64 -12.88 20.63 10.22
CA ARG A 64 -13.37 20.69 8.84
C ARG A 64 -12.88 21.98 8.19
N THR A 65 -12.18 21.84 7.07
CA THR A 65 -11.62 22.96 6.30
C THR A 65 -11.88 22.72 4.83
N ASP A 66 -12.16 23.78 4.07
CA ASP A 66 -12.26 23.68 2.62
C ASP A 66 -10.85 23.77 2.01
N LEU A 67 -10.40 22.68 1.38
CA LEU A 67 -9.14 22.61 0.63
C LEU A 67 -9.49 22.54 -0.86
N ASP A 68 -9.05 23.54 -1.64
CA ASP A 68 -9.21 23.59 -3.10
C ASP A 68 -10.66 23.32 -3.59
N GLY A 69 -11.65 23.89 -2.90
CA GLY A 69 -13.07 23.74 -3.24
C GLY A 69 -13.67 22.37 -2.92
N SER A 70 -12.92 21.49 -2.25
CA SER A 70 -13.38 20.22 -1.71
C SER A 70 -13.40 20.26 -0.19
N MET A 71 -14.47 19.71 0.40
CA MET A 71 -14.58 19.59 1.86
C MET A 71 -13.56 18.59 2.39
N ALA A 72 -12.61 19.05 3.21
CA ALA A 72 -11.55 18.24 3.78
C ALA A 72 -11.62 18.15 5.31
N PHE A 73 -11.06 17.07 5.85
CA PHE A 73 -11.00 16.76 7.28
C PHE A 73 -12.36 16.65 7.98
N GLY A 74 -12.37 16.54 9.32
CA GLY A 74 -13.56 16.22 10.11
C GLY A 74 -14.16 14.84 9.78
N GLY A 75 -15.38 14.58 10.26
CA GLY A 75 -16.06 13.28 10.04
C GLY A 75 -16.33 12.95 8.57
N GLN A 76 -16.59 13.95 7.73
CA GLN A 76 -16.75 13.76 6.28
C GLN A 76 -15.42 13.36 5.63
N GLY A 77 -14.31 14.02 6.00
CA GLY A 77 -12.98 13.66 5.52
C GLY A 77 -12.58 12.23 5.90
N VAL A 78 -12.98 11.74 7.08
CA VAL A 78 -12.76 10.34 7.48
C VAL A 78 -13.49 9.37 6.54
N ILE A 79 -14.75 9.65 6.16
CA ILE A 79 -15.51 8.80 5.24
C ILE A 79 -14.89 8.82 3.84
N THR A 80 -14.50 9.99 3.35
CA THR A 80 -13.83 10.14 2.05
C THR A 80 -12.49 9.40 2.03
N GLY A 81 -11.68 9.55 3.08
CA GLY A 81 -10.41 8.84 3.24
C GLY A 81 -10.61 7.32 3.36
N ALA A 82 -11.64 6.85 4.08
CA ALA A 82 -11.98 5.44 4.16
C ALA A 82 -12.36 4.86 2.78
N THR A 83 -13.08 5.63 1.96
CA THR A 83 -13.43 5.24 0.59
C THR A 83 -12.19 5.12 -0.28
N GLN A 84 -11.22 6.04 -0.14
CA GLN A 84 -9.95 5.96 -0.86
C GLN A 84 -9.08 4.79 -0.38
N ALA A 85 -9.02 4.55 0.93
CA ALA A 85 -8.29 3.43 1.51
C ALA A 85 -8.86 2.06 1.07
N PHE A 86 -10.15 1.98 0.71
CA PHE A 86 -10.78 0.76 0.20
C PHE A 86 -10.08 0.23 -1.07
N PHE A 87 -9.53 1.11 -1.93
CA PHE A 87 -8.78 0.68 -3.10
C PHE A 87 -7.56 -0.19 -2.76
N GLY A 88 -6.97 0.01 -1.57
CA GLY A 88 -5.85 -0.81 -1.07
C GLY A 88 -6.23 -2.24 -0.67
N TYR A 89 -7.53 -2.57 -0.61
CA TYR A 89 -8.04 -3.91 -0.29
C TYR A 89 -8.50 -4.69 -1.52
N ILE A 90 -8.41 -4.11 -2.72
CA ILE A 90 -8.70 -4.82 -3.97
C ILE A 90 -7.64 -5.92 -4.18
N GLY A 91 -8.07 -7.11 -4.60
CA GLY A 91 -7.19 -8.26 -4.85
C GLY A 91 -7.39 -9.46 -3.91
N PHE A 92 -8.21 -9.36 -2.85
CA PHE A 92 -8.51 -10.52 -2.01
C PHE A 92 -9.28 -11.62 -2.77
N ASP A 93 -9.97 -11.26 -3.83
CA ASP A 93 -10.73 -12.13 -4.73
C ASP A 93 -9.83 -12.99 -5.63
N GLU A 94 -8.58 -12.57 -5.87
CA GLU A 94 -7.57 -13.40 -6.56
C GLU A 94 -7.29 -14.69 -5.79
N VAL A 95 -7.40 -14.66 -4.45
CA VAL A 95 -7.27 -15.86 -3.62
C VAL A 95 -8.32 -16.88 -4.03
N CYS A 96 -9.54 -16.45 -4.36
CA CYS A 96 -10.63 -17.32 -4.81
C CYS A 96 -10.37 -17.94 -6.19
N CYS A 97 -9.66 -17.26 -7.08
CA CYS A 97 -9.26 -17.81 -8.38
C CYS A 97 -8.34 -19.03 -8.25
N LEU A 98 -7.59 -19.13 -7.15
CA LEU A 98 -6.68 -20.24 -6.85
C LEU A 98 -7.37 -21.42 -6.13
N ALA A 99 -8.69 -21.37 -5.94
CA ALA A 99 -9.44 -22.43 -5.23
C ALA A 99 -9.26 -23.82 -5.84
N ALA A 100 -9.08 -23.92 -7.16
CA ALA A 100 -8.86 -25.17 -7.87
C ALA A 100 -7.50 -25.82 -7.55
N GLU A 101 -6.50 -25.03 -7.16
CA GLU A 101 -5.18 -25.52 -6.75
C GLU A 101 -5.06 -25.79 -5.26
N ALA A 102 -6.05 -25.35 -4.46
CA ALA A 102 -6.02 -25.48 -3.01
C ALA A 102 -6.30 -26.92 -2.56
N LYS A 103 -5.47 -27.43 -1.66
CA LYS A 103 -5.71 -28.72 -1.00
C LYS A 103 -6.86 -28.56 0.00
N ASN A 104 -8.00 -29.21 -0.27
CA ASN A 104 -9.23 -29.11 0.52
C ASN A 104 -9.83 -27.68 0.55
N PRO A 105 -10.32 -27.19 -0.60
CA PRO A 105 -10.74 -25.79 -0.74
C PRO A 105 -11.89 -25.41 0.21
N LYS A 106 -12.78 -26.36 0.55
CA LYS A 106 -13.91 -26.12 1.47
C LYS A 106 -13.50 -25.59 2.84
N LYS A 107 -12.31 -25.94 3.32
CA LYS A 107 -11.79 -25.47 4.62
C LYS A 107 -10.72 -24.40 4.46
N VAL A 108 -9.84 -24.54 3.46
CA VAL A 108 -8.68 -23.65 3.32
C VAL A 108 -9.07 -22.28 2.75
N MET A 109 -9.99 -22.23 1.78
CA MET A 109 -10.34 -20.98 1.11
C MET A 109 -10.97 -19.94 2.04
N PRO A 110 -11.95 -20.29 2.90
CA PRO A 110 -12.52 -19.31 3.84
C PRO A 110 -11.47 -18.75 4.80
N ILE A 111 -10.58 -19.60 5.32
CA ILE A 111 -9.51 -19.19 6.24
C ILE A 111 -8.53 -18.27 5.52
N ALA A 112 -8.13 -18.61 4.29
CA ALA A 112 -7.21 -17.80 3.49
C ALA A 112 -7.76 -16.38 3.26
N VAL A 113 -9.00 -16.26 2.78
CA VAL A 113 -9.64 -14.97 2.51
C VAL A 113 -9.73 -14.12 3.79
N ILE A 114 -10.26 -14.69 4.89
CA ILE A 114 -10.40 -13.97 6.17
C ILE A 114 -9.02 -13.54 6.69
N SER A 115 -8.03 -14.42 6.62
CA SER A 115 -6.68 -14.12 7.11
C SER A 115 -6.00 -13.00 6.33
N VAL A 116 -6.17 -12.97 5.00
CA VAL A 116 -5.62 -11.92 4.14
C VAL A 116 -6.30 -10.59 4.44
N VAL A 117 -7.64 -10.55 4.48
CA VAL A 117 -8.39 -9.32 4.73
C VAL A 117 -8.07 -8.72 6.11
N LEU A 118 -8.08 -9.55 7.16
CA LEU A 118 -7.75 -9.08 8.51
C LEU A 118 -6.26 -8.71 8.64
N GLY A 119 -5.38 -9.48 8.02
CA GLY A 119 -3.94 -9.21 8.04
C GLY A 119 -3.59 -7.89 7.35
N THR A 120 -4.13 -7.65 6.15
CA THR A 120 -3.94 -6.38 5.42
C THR A 120 -4.60 -5.22 6.13
N MET A 121 -5.73 -5.44 6.83
CA MET A 121 -6.35 -4.42 7.67
C MET A 121 -5.42 -3.96 8.79
N VAL A 122 -4.86 -4.90 9.54
CA VAL A 122 -3.95 -4.57 10.65
C VAL A 122 -2.70 -3.86 10.14
N LEU A 123 -2.07 -4.37 9.07
CA LEU A 123 -0.87 -3.77 8.50
C LEU A 123 -1.15 -2.36 7.94
N SER A 124 -2.28 -2.16 7.28
CA SER A 124 -2.68 -0.85 6.74
C SER A 124 -2.94 0.16 7.86
N VAL A 125 -3.65 -0.24 8.92
CA VAL A 125 -3.90 0.65 10.07
C VAL A 125 -2.60 1.04 10.76
N LEU A 126 -1.70 0.09 11.01
CA LEU A 126 -0.39 0.37 11.61
C LEU A 126 0.46 1.28 10.73
N SER A 127 0.49 1.03 9.41
CA SER A 127 1.26 1.83 8.45
C SER A 127 0.73 3.27 8.38
N SER A 128 -0.59 3.45 8.31
CA SER A 128 -1.21 4.78 8.32
C SER A 128 -0.96 5.53 9.64
N LEU A 129 -0.96 4.81 10.76
CA LEU A 129 -0.70 5.39 12.09
C LEU A 129 0.74 5.89 12.22
N VAL A 130 1.73 5.12 11.74
CA VAL A 130 3.12 5.57 11.79
C VAL A 130 3.38 6.71 10.82
N LEU A 131 2.77 6.70 9.62
CA LEU A 131 2.91 7.79 8.67
C LEU A 131 2.38 9.12 9.22
N SER A 132 1.19 9.11 9.82
CA SER A 132 0.64 10.31 10.47
C SER A 132 1.39 10.73 11.73
N GLY A 133 2.17 9.83 12.34
CA GLY A 133 3.04 10.14 13.47
C GLY A 133 4.42 10.68 13.08
N MET A 134 4.92 10.35 11.89
CA MET A 134 6.23 10.80 11.40
C MET A 134 6.21 12.27 10.99
N VAL A 135 5.17 12.70 10.28
CA VAL A 135 5.06 14.07 9.72
C VAL A 135 3.65 14.63 9.93
N PRO A 136 3.48 15.96 9.93
CA PRO A 136 2.15 16.59 9.97
C PRO A 136 1.26 16.09 8.83
N TYR A 137 -0.05 15.98 9.08
CA TYR A 137 -1.02 15.40 8.14
C TYR A 137 -1.09 16.08 6.75
N LEU A 138 -0.61 17.32 6.62
CA LEU A 138 -0.53 18.03 5.33
C LEU A 138 0.65 17.56 4.47
N ASP A 139 1.72 17.08 5.11
CA ASP A 139 2.96 16.65 4.47
C ASP A 139 3.03 15.12 4.29
N ALA A 140 2.06 14.38 4.85
CA ALA A 140 1.91 12.93 4.80
C ALA A 140 1.47 12.42 3.41
N THR A 141 2.25 12.71 2.38
CA THR A 141 1.96 12.39 0.97
C THR A 141 2.31 10.95 0.58
N GLY A 142 3.27 10.33 1.27
CA GLY A 142 3.72 8.96 1.03
C GLY A 142 4.70 8.47 2.09
N PHE A 143 4.94 7.16 2.14
CA PHE A 143 5.87 6.58 3.12
C PHE A 143 7.32 7.06 2.95
N PRO A 144 7.89 7.13 1.73
CA PRO A 144 9.22 7.69 1.53
C PRO A 144 9.32 9.13 2.01
N GLU A 145 8.35 9.97 1.64
CA GLU A 145 8.28 11.39 2.00
C GLU A 145 8.13 11.58 3.51
N GLY A 146 7.40 10.70 4.19
CA GLY A 146 7.33 10.65 5.66
C GLY A 146 8.71 10.45 6.30
N PHE A 147 9.52 9.51 5.78
CA PHE A 147 10.89 9.32 6.26
C PHE A 147 11.83 10.47 5.89
N GLU A 148 11.62 11.12 4.74
CA GLU A 148 12.37 12.35 4.38
C GLU A 148 12.05 13.51 5.33
N GLY A 149 10.78 13.67 5.73
CA GLY A 149 10.35 14.70 6.66
C GLY A 149 10.96 14.58 8.06
N VAL A 150 11.29 13.35 8.50
CA VAL A 150 12.02 13.10 9.75
C VAL A 150 13.55 13.17 9.57
N GLY A 151 14.03 13.40 8.35
CA GLY A 151 15.46 13.48 8.02
C GLY A 151 16.14 12.12 7.79
N TRP A 152 15.38 11.03 7.73
CA TRP A 152 15.90 9.67 7.51
C TRP A 152 15.92 9.33 6.02
N SER A 153 16.70 10.08 5.23
CA SER A 153 16.74 9.92 3.77
C SER A 153 17.22 8.54 3.30
N TRP A 154 17.97 7.81 4.12
CA TRP A 154 18.37 6.44 3.82
C TRP A 154 17.17 5.48 3.86
N ALA A 155 16.27 5.65 4.82
CA ALA A 155 15.05 4.86 4.96
C ALA A 155 14.08 5.20 3.83
N ALA A 156 13.96 6.49 3.50
CA ALA A 156 13.17 6.93 2.34
C ALA A 156 13.62 6.28 1.03
N LYS A 157 14.93 6.28 0.74
CA LYS A 157 15.47 5.63 -0.47
C LYS A 157 15.19 4.13 -0.49
N PHE A 158 15.32 3.46 0.66
CA PHE A 158 15.03 2.04 0.78
C PHE A 158 13.55 1.73 0.49
N VAL A 159 12.63 2.47 1.13
CA VAL A 159 11.18 2.30 0.94
C VAL A 159 10.79 2.60 -0.49
N ARG A 160 11.26 3.72 -1.05
CA ARG A 160 10.96 4.12 -2.44
C ARG A 160 11.42 3.08 -3.46
N ALA A 161 12.61 2.51 -3.27
CA ALA A 161 13.10 1.42 -4.11
C ALA A 161 12.24 0.16 -3.96
N GLY A 162 11.91 -0.23 -2.72
CA GLY A 162 11.05 -1.38 -2.43
C GLY A 162 9.67 -1.29 -3.07
N GLU A 163 8.99 -0.14 -2.92
CA GLU A 163 7.68 0.12 -3.53
C GLU A 163 7.75 0.08 -5.06
N THR A 164 8.73 0.78 -5.65
CA THR A 164 8.88 0.84 -7.12
C THR A 164 9.14 -0.54 -7.74
N ILE A 165 9.95 -1.37 -7.08
CA ILE A 165 10.29 -2.71 -7.58
C ILE A 165 9.10 -3.67 -7.45
N THR A 166 8.31 -3.55 -6.39
CA THR A 166 7.21 -4.48 -6.10
C THR A 166 5.91 -4.14 -6.83
N MET A 167 5.67 -2.86 -7.19
CA MET A 167 4.43 -2.42 -7.86
C MET A 167 4.11 -3.17 -9.17
N PRO A 168 5.02 -3.31 -10.15
CA PRO A 168 4.70 -3.98 -11.41
C PRO A 168 4.30 -5.44 -11.24
N VAL A 169 4.81 -6.11 -10.21
CA VAL A 169 4.52 -7.53 -9.96
C VAL A 169 3.07 -7.74 -9.52
N VAL A 170 2.46 -6.75 -8.87
CA VAL A 170 1.02 -6.79 -8.52
C VAL A 170 0.15 -6.89 -9.78
N VAL A 171 0.55 -6.27 -10.89
CA VAL A 171 -0.19 -6.32 -12.16
C VAL A 171 0.00 -7.64 -12.91
N LEU A 172 1.04 -8.40 -12.55
CA LEU A 172 1.48 -9.62 -13.25
C LEU A 172 0.99 -10.91 -12.58
N ILE A 173 0.40 -10.82 -11.40
CA ILE A 173 -0.26 -11.90 -10.67
C ILE A 173 -1.73 -11.92 -11.07
#